data_AF-A0A432ZEI1-F1
#
_entry.id   AF-A0A432ZEI1-F1
#
_cell.length_a   1.000
_cell.length_b   1.000
_cell.length_c   1.000
_cell.angle_alpha   90.00
_cell.angle_beta   90.00
_cell.angle_gamma   90.00
#
_symmetry.space_group_name_H-M   'P 1'
#
loop_
_entity.id
_entity.type
_entity.pdbx_description
1 polymer ?
#
loop_
_entity_poly.entity_id
_entity_poly.type
_entity_poly.pdbx_seq_one_letter_code
_entity_poly.pdbx_strand_id
1 'polypeptide(L)'
;QLSNRDGVIQATSDRMTLRTRSGELDNQQGLIQSIGVLALETEALSNQQGQMAAERLVATNAGALNNRDGQLSATQLQLSTGELLNDNGVIVARGDNSSALTLHADTVTNSGTVASSGALTLEANTLDNTGTLSATEQLALAVTDITNDALLYSDASVAIDTDTFTNTGTVAASDVAVTGFDLLENSGRIESDRGNYQGQQLLNTATGVLVNADTGAETLVLDVAQLTNQGVLHNSSDSMSLGGDLRNSGQLIHAGSGQLLLGNQGTIDNNGGRIASAGDVRIENSVNGAGSVYAKQSMTLARSNGTLVNNSELYTEGTMQVSSALNNQGGSL
;
A
#
# COMPACT_ATOMS: atom_id res chain seq x y z
N GLN A 1 31.94 -10.82 -20.33
CA GLN A 1 32.18 -9.97 -19.15
C GLN A 1 32.74 -8.64 -19.64
N LEU A 2 32.28 -7.53 -19.07
CA LEU A 2 32.86 -6.20 -19.21
C LEU A 2 33.18 -5.70 -17.81
N SER A 3 34.41 -5.23 -17.56
CA SER A 3 34.80 -4.68 -16.26
C SER A 3 35.22 -3.22 -16.42
N ASN A 4 34.66 -2.38 -15.55
CA ASN A 4 34.93 -0.95 -15.39
C ASN A 4 35.20 -0.62 -13.91
N ARG A 5 35.87 -1.52 -13.18
CA ARG A 5 36.22 -1.25 -11.78
C ARG A 5 37.16 -0.07 -11.67
N ASP A 6 36.86 0.84 -10.76
CA ASP A 6 37.62 2.09 -10.53
C ASP A 6 37.81 2.93 -11.82
N GLY A 7 37.01 2.63 -12.85
CA GLY A 7 37.17 3.13 -14.21
C GLY A 7 36.09 4.12 -14.61
N VAL A 8 36.24 4.69 -15.80
CA VAL A 8 35.25 5.59 -16.40
C VAL A 8 34.95 5.15 -17.82
N ILE A 9 33.68 4.84 -18.11
CA ILE A 9 33.15 4.69 -19.47
C ILE A 9 32.17 5.83 -19.70
N GLN A 10 32.51 6.74 -20.60
CA GLN A 10 31.68 7.90 -20.90
C GLN A 10 31.45 8.04 -22.41
N ALA A 11 30.22 8.34 -22.80
CA ALA A 11 29.89 8.73 -24.16
C ALA A 11 29.27 10.11 -24.20
N THR A 12 29.82 10.96 -25.06
CA THR A 12 29.28 12.28 -25.41
C THR A 12 28.34 12.22 -26.61
N SER A 13 27.95 11.02 -27.05
CA SER A 13 26.97 10.78 -28.11
C SER A 13 25.58 10.52 -27.53
N ASP A 14 24.55 10.71 -28.35
CA ASP A 14 23.14 10.52 -27.97
C ASP A 14 22.81 9.09 -27.49
N ARG A 15 23.65 8.10 -27.79
CA ARG A 15 23.48 6.73 -27.31
C ARG A 15 24.81 6.02 -27.07
N MET A 16 24.89 5.35 -25.93
CA MET A 16 25.85 4.29 -25.60
C MET A 16 25.11 2.97 -25.48
N THR A 17 25.72 1.87 -25.97
CA THR A 17 25.18 0.53 -25.72
C THR A 17 26.29 -0.42 -25.31
N LEU A 18 26.14 -1.03 -24.14
CA LEU A 18 27.08 -2.01 -23.58
C LEU A 18 26.39 -3.37 -23.57
N ARG A 19 26.97 -4.33 -24.28
CA ARG A 19 26.43 -5.70 -24.38
C ARG A 19 27.48 -6.71 -23.94
N THR A 20 27.14 -7.55 -22.98
CA THR A 20 28.02 -8.64 -22.50
C THR A 20 27.49 -10.02 -22.85
N ARG A 21 26.38 -10.11 -23.60
CA ARG A 21 25.65 -11.36 -23.92
C ARG A 21 25.31 -12.09 -22.61
N SER A 22 25.80 -13.30 -22.41
CA SER A 22 25.62 -14.12 -21.20
C SER A 22 26.65 -13.81 -20.10
N GLY A 23 27.13 -12.57 -20.00
CA GLY A 23 28.20 -12.20 -19.08
C GLY A 23 27.83 -11.04 -18.18
N GLU A 24 28.58 -10.88 -17.10
CA GLU A 24 28.44 -9.76 -16.17
C GLU A 24 29.02 -8.45 -16.75
N LEU A 25 28.35 -7.34 -16.47
CA LEU A 25 28.93 -6.01 -16.49
C LEU A 25 29.23 -5.59 -15.05
N ASP A 26 30.51 -5.34 -14.78
CA ASP A 26 31.04 -5.04 -13.47
C ASP A 26 31.52 -3.58 -13.44
N ASN A 27 30.78 -2.72 -12.77
CA ASN A 27 31.03 -1.30 -12.57
C ASN A 27 31.33 -0.96 -11.10
N GLN A 28 31.90 -1.88 -10.33
CA GLN A 28 32.16 -1.61 -8.92
C GLN A 28 33.13 -0.43 -8.74
N GLN A 29 32.79 0.55 -7.90
CA GLN A 29 33.57 1.80 -7.73
C GLN A 29 33.82 2.59 -9.03
N GLY A 30 33.17 2.23 -10.13
CA GLY A 30 33.35 2.83 -11.44
C GLY A 30 32.26 3.83 -11.79
N LEU A 31 32.45 4.55 -12.89
CA LEU A 31 31.47 5.46 -13.48
C LEU A 31 31.14 5.03 -14.92
N ILE A 32 29.84 4.86 -15.22
CA ILE A 32 29.33 4.74 -16.59
C ILE A 32 28.35 5.87 -16.86
N GLN A 33 28.62 6.67 -17.87
CA GLN A 33 27.77 7.82 -18.18
C GLN A 33 27.50 7.98 -19.68
N SER A 34 26.26 8.27 -20.05
CA SER A 34 25.89 8.75 -21.38
C SER A 34 25.15 10.09 -21.26
N ILE A 35 25.35 10.99 -22.21
CA ILE A 35 24.58 12.25 -22.24
C ILE A 35 23.11 12.03 -22.65
N GLY A 36 22.82 10.98 -23.41
CA GLY A 36 21.49 10.62 -23.88
C GLY A 36 21.09 9.26 -23.34
N VAL A 37 21.11 8.24 -24.20
CA VAL A 37 20.66 6.89 -23.89
C VAL A 37 21.81 6.00 -23.45
N LEU A 38 21.73 5.42 -22.24
CA LEU A 38 22.56 4.29 -21.83
C LEU A 38 21.74 3.00 -21.92
N ALA A 39 22.05 2.14 -22.88
CA ALA A 39 21.42 0.83 -23.02
C ALA A 39 22.37 -0.29 -22.56
N LEU A 40 21.95 -1.10 -21.61
CA LEU A 40 22.70 -2.23 -21.07
C LEU A 40 21.96 -3.54 -21.38
N GLU A 41 22.66 -4.49 -22.00
CA GLU A 41 22.14 -5.85 -22.22
C GLU A 41 23.16 -6.87 -21.73
N THR A 42 22.91 -7.44 -20.56
CA THR A 42 23.87 -8.27 -19.83
C THR A 42 23.17 -9.45 -19.15
N GLU A 43 23.95 -10.43 -18.69
CA GLU A 43 23.40 -11.46 -17.81
C GLU A 43 23.21 -10.90 -16.40
N ALA A 44 24.26 -10.29 -15.85
CA ALA A 44 24.26 -9.67 -14.54
C ALA A 44 24.87 -8.27 -14.58
N LEU A 45 24.51 -7.44 -13.62
CA LEU A 45 24.99 -6.08 -13.47
C LEU A 45 25.44 -5.84 -12.03
N SER A 46 26.74 -5.66 -11.82
CA SER A 46 27.29 -5.25 -10.52
C SER A 46 27.65 -3.78 -10.55
N ASN A 47 26.93 -2.96 -9.78
CA ASN A 47 27.15 -1.52 -9.63
C ASN A 47 27.51 -1.15 -8.18
N GLN A 48 28.14 -2.06 -7.43
CA GLN A 48 28.40 -1.82 -6.02
C GLN A 48 29.36 -0.65 -5.83
N GLN A 49 29.00 0.35 -5.02
CA GLN A 49 29.78 1.60 -4.87
C GLN A 49 30.06 2.33 -6.20
N GLY A 50 29.41 1.91 -7.28
CA GLY A 50 29.56 2.47 -8.62
C GLY A 50 28.46 3.48 -8.93
N GLN A 51 28.61 4.18 -10.04
CA GLN A 51 27.66 5.17 -10.51
C GLN A 51 27.31 4.92 -11.98
N MET A 52 26.02 4.94 -12.31
CA MET A 52 25.53 5.00 -13.68
C MET A 52 24.57 6.16 -13.87
N ALA A 53 24.80 6.95 -14.92
CA ALA A 53 23.97 8.11 -15.22
C ALA A 53 23.67 8.29 -16.71
N ALA A 54 22.43 8.66 -17.02
CA ALA A 54 22.01 8.96 -18.39
C ALA A 54 20.82 9.92 -18.42
N GLU A 55 20.45 10.45 -19.58
CA GLU A 55 19.10 11.03 -19.77
C GLU A 55 18.06 9.90 -19.71
N ARG A 56 18.32 8.81 -20.45
CA ARG A 56 17.51 7.59 -20.40
C ARG A 56 18.40 6.38 -20.19
N LEU A 57 18.20 5.66 -19.10
CA LEU A 57 18.90 4.41 -18.83
C LEU A 57 17.92 3.24 -18.98
N VAL A 58 18.29 2.32 -19.87
CA VAL A 58 17.57 1.07 -20.10
C VAL A 58 18.52 -0.08 -19.77
N ALA A 59 18.21 -0.83 -18.73
CA ALA A 59 18.96 -2.01 -18.34
C ALA A 59 18.09 -3.25 -18.46
N THR A 60 18.52 -4.18 -19.31
CA THR A 60 17.91 -5.50 -19.45
C THR A 60 18.94 -6.53 -19.03
N ASN A 61 18.67 -7.19 -17.91
CA ASN A 61 19.51 -8.14 -17.23
C ASN A 61 18.72 -9.44 -17.06
N ALA A 62 19.26 -10.58 -17.43
CA ALA A 62 18.56 -11.85 -17.24
C ALA A 62 18.65 -12.35 -15.78
N GLY A 63 19.73 -12.03 -15.09
CA GLY A 63 20.05 -12.42 -13.71
C GLY A 63 19.94 -11.24 -12.75
N ALA A 64 20.95 -11.04 -11.90
CA ALA A 64 20.90 -10.04 -10.83
C ALA A 64 21.42 -8.65 -11.26
N LEU A 65 20.75 -7.61 -10.75
CA LEU A 65 21.22 -6.24 -10.68
C LEU A 65 21.58 -5.94 -9.22
N ASN A 66 22.86 -5.82 -8.93
CA ASN A 66 23.36 -5.47 -7.60
C ASN A 66 23.81 -4.01 -7.54
N ASN A 67 23.00 -3.18 -6.89
CA ASN A 67 23.24 -1.75 -6.68
C ASN A 67 23.61 -1.41 -5.22
N ARG A 68 24.17 -2.37 -4.46
CA ARG A 68 24.56 -2.11 -3.06
C ARG A 68 25.55 -0.96 -2.95
N ASP A 69 25.26 0.03 -2.10
CA ASP A 69 26.05 1.27 -1.95
C ASP A 69 26.26 2.05 -3.27
N GLY A 70 25.55 1.67 -4.34
CA GLY A 70 25.72 2.21 -5.69
C GLY A 70 24.65 3.23 -6.04
N GLN A 71 24.81 3.85 -7.20
CA GLN A 71 23.85 4.81 -7.72
C GLN A 71 23.48 4.55 -9.18
N LEU A 72 22.17 4.49 -9.46
CA LEU A 72 21.59 4.60 -10.79
C LEU A 72 20.74 5.87 -10.85
N SER A 73 21.02 6.77 -11.78
CA SER A 73 20.28 8.03 -11.93
C SER A 73 20.01 8.34 -13.39
N ALA A 74 18.74 8.58 -13.76
CA ALA A 74 18.41 9.10 -15.08
C ALA A 74 17.18 10.01 -15.05
N THR A 75 16.87 10.71 -16.15
CA THR A 75 15.55 11.34 -16.30
C THR A 75 14.49 10.26 -16.46
N GLN A 76 14.78 9.24 -17.26
CA GLN A 76 13.94 8.06 -17.41
C GLN A 76 14.74 6.77 -17.14
N LEU A 77 14.21 5.91 -16.28
CA LEU A 77 14.78 4.62 -15.90
C LEU A 77 13.84 3.48 -16.30
N GLN A 78 14.38 2.51 -17.03
CA GLN A 78 13.72 1.24 -17.34
C GLN A 78 14.65 0.11 -16.94
N LEU A 79 14.25 -0.64 -15.93
CA LEU A 79 15.03 -1.75 -15.37
C LEU A 79 14.23 -3.03 -15.54
N SER A 80 14.83 -4.04 -16.17
CA SER A 80 14.28 -5.39 -16.28
C SER A 80 15.37 -6.35 -15.84
N THR A 81 15.17 -7.06 -14.73
CA THR A 81 16.17 -7.92 -14.09
C THR A 81 15.50 -9.18 -13.53
N GLY A 82 16.21 -10.26 -13.24
CA GLY A 82 15.65 -11.35 -12.45
C GLY A 82 15.56 -10.96 -10.97
N GLU A 83 16.66 -10.43 -10.43
CA GLU A 83 16.76 -9.99 -9.04
C GLU A 83 17.29 -8.55 -8.99
N LEU A 84 16.69 -7.70 -8.15
CA LEU A 84 17.20 -6.37 -7.80
C LEU A 84 17.64 -6.33 -6.34
N LEU A 85 18.91 -6.04 -6.10
CA LEU A 85 19.48 -5.81 -4.77
C LEU A 85 19.89 -4.33 -4.63
N ASN A 86 19.11 -3.54 -3.90
CA ASN A 86 19.37 -2.13 -3.65
C ASN A 86 19.62 -1.86 -2.16
N ASP A 87 20.73 -2.38 -1.65
CA ASP A 87 21.10 -2.25 -0.24
C ASP A 87 21.96 -1.02 0.02
N ASN A 88 21.48 -0.06 0.82
CA ASN A 88 22.08 1.28 0.96
C ASN A 88 22.33 2.02 -0.37
N GLY A 89 21.75 1.53 -1.47
CA GLY A 89 21.90 2.07 -2.81
C GLY A 89 20.83 3.12 -3.14
N VAL A 90 21.05 3.85 -4.22
CA VAL A 90 20.13 4.87 -4.73
C VAL A 90 19.77 4.59 -6.17
N ILE A 91 18.48 4.44 -6.46
CA ILE A 91 17.91 4.38 -7.80
C ILE A 91 16.95 5.55 -7.93
N VAL A 92 17.24 6.50 -8.83
CA VAL A 92 16.43 7.72 -8.94
C VAL A 92 16.11 8.10 -10.39
N ALA A 93 14.81 8.23 -10.68
CA ALA A 93 14.32 8.86 -11.90
C ALA A 93 13.96 10.32 -11.62
N ARG A 94 14.46 11.24 -12.45
CA ARG A 94 14.28 12.69 -12.28
C ARG A 94 13.22 13.28 -13.21
N GLY A 95 12.70 12.50 -14.14
CA GLY A 95 11.58 12.88 -14.99
C GLY A 95 10.29 12.94 -14.18
N ASP A 96 9.41 13.84 -14.58
CA ASP A 96 8.12 14.18 -13.97
C ASP A 96 6.94 13.67 -14.80
N ASN A 97 7.10 12.47 -15.37
CA ASN A 97 6.09 11.85 -16.22
C ASN A 97 5.71 10.45 -15.73
N SER A 98 4.63 9.94 -16.31
CA SER A 98 4.01 8.65 -15.95
C SER A 98 4.86 7.40 -16.27
N SER A 99 6.03 7.55 -16.86
CA SER A 99 6.95 6.43 -17.16
C SER A 99 8.39 6.77 -16.77
N ALA A 100 8.55 7.64 -15.77
CA ALA A 100 9.85 8.09 -15.30
C ALA A 100 10.68 6.94 -14.72
N LEU A 101 10.07 6.05 -13.92
CA LEU A 101 10.71 4.81 -13.46
C LEU A 101 9.80 3.60 -13.70
N THR A 102 10.28 2.65 -14.48
CA THR A 102 9.65 1.33 -14.64
C THR A 102 10.65 0.26 -14.24
N LEU A 103 10.22 -0.64 -13.36
CA LEU A 103 11.02 -1.73 -12.83
C LEU A 103 10.23 -3.04 -12.95
N HIS A 104 10.81 -4.00 -13.65
CA HIS A 104 10.30 -5.36 -13.75
C HIS A 104 11.34 -6.32 -13.17
N ALA A 105 10.97 -7.12 -12.19
CA ALA A 105 11.86 -8.12 -11.60
C ALA A 105 11.12 -9.34 -11.07
N ASP A 106 11.77 -10.50 -10.91
CA ASP A 106 11.16 -11.57 -10.12
C ASP A 106 11.16 -11.20 -8.64
N THR A 107 12.30 -10.69 -8.16
CA THR A 107 12.51 -10.31 -6.75
C THR A 107 13.15 -8.94 -6.63
N VAL A 108 12.62 -8.12 -5.73
CA VAL A 108 13.19 -6.82 -5.34
C VAL A 108 13.47 -6.81 -3.84
N THR A 109 14.73 -6.61 -3.47
CA THR A 109 15.14 -6.30 -2.09
C THR A 109 15.66 -4.88 -2.03
N ASN A 110 14.96 -4.03 -1.29
CA ASN A 110 15.32 -2.63 -1.12
C ASN A 110 15.45 -2.27 0.36
N SER A 111 16.69 -2.02 0.81
CA SER A 111 17.01 -1.36 2.09
C SER A 111 17.60 0.04 1.86
N GLY A 112 17.68 0.49 0.61
CA GLY A 112 18.09 1.84 0.21
C GLY A 112 16.92 2.70 -0.26
N THR A 113 17.17 3.50 -1.31
CA THR A 113 16.16 4.39 -1.90
C THR A 113 15.90 4.03 -3.35
N VAL A 114 14.61 3.87 -3.69
CA VAL A 114 14.10 3.84 -5.06
C VAL A 114 13.08 4.97 -5.17
N ALA A 115 13.37 6.01 -5.97
CA ALA A 115 12.56 7.22 -6.03
C ALA A 115 12.32 7.70 -7.46
N SER A 116 11.14 8.29 -7.69
CA SER A 116 10.78 8.93 -8.95
C SER A 116 10.23 10.34 -8.72
N SER A 117 10.70 11.31 -9.51
CA SER A 117 10.10 12.66 -9.59
C SER A 117 8.83 12.72 -10.45
N GLY A 118 8.39 11.58 -11.00
CA GLY A 118 7.12 11.37 -11.68
C GLY A 118 6.48 10.09 -11.15
N ALA A 119 5.97 9.23 -12.02
CA ALA A 119 5.47 7.91 -11.62
C ALA A 119 6.58 6.87 -11.45
N LEU A 120 6.32 5.88 -10.59
CA LEU A 120 7.12 4.67 -10.39
C LEU A 120 6.18 3.46 -10.56
N THR A 121 6.49 2.59 -11.53
CA THR A 121 5.81 1.30 -11.68
C THR A 121 6.78 0.16 -11.36
N LEU A 122 6.37 -0.71 -10.45
CA LEU A 122 7.07 -1.93 -10.08
C LEU A 122 6.17 -3.14 -10.36
N GLU A 123 6.63 -4.02 -11.23
CA GLU A 123 6.07 -5.35 -11.44
C GLU A 123 7.04 -6.40 -10.89
N ALA A 124 6.60 -7.23 -9.93
CA ALA A 124 7.42 -8.32 -9.44
C ALA A 124 6.65 -9.50 -8.85
N ASN A 125 7.32 -10.61 -8.56
CA ASN A 125 6.72 -11.65 -7.73
C ASN A 125 6.85 -11.27 -6.25
N THR A 126 8.02 -10.79 -5.82
CA THR A 126 8.28 -10.48 -4.41
C THR A 126 8.94 -9.13 -4.22
N LEU A 127 8.44 -8.34 -3.27
CA LEU A 127 9.05 -7.10 -2.80
C LEU A 127 9.35 -7.19 -1.30
N ASP A 128 10.62 -7.09 -0.93
CA ASP A 128 11.07 -6.84 0.44
C ASP A 128 11.58 -5.39 0.53
N ASN A 129 10.80 -4.53 1.17
CA ASN A 129 11.13 -3.12 1.36
C ASN A 129 11.39 -2.80 2.84
N THR A 130 12.66 -2.67 3.17
CA THR A 130 13.17 -2.13 4.45
C THR A 130 13.76 -0.72 4.30
N GLY A 131 13.62 -0.11 3.11
CA GLY A 131 14.03 1.25 2.78
C GLY A 131 12.88 2.14 2.29
N THR A 132 13.15 2.98 1.29
CA THR A 132 12.14 3.87 0.69
C THR A 132 11.84 3.48 -0.74
N LEU A 133 10.55 3.28 -1.06
CA LEU A 133 10.00 3.37 -2.41
C LEU A 133 9.11 4.63 -2.48
N SER A 134 9.44 5.58 -3.36
CA SER A 134 8.66 6.81 -3.48
C SER A 134 8.46 7.33 -4.90
N ALA A 135 7.34 8.03 -5.10
CA ALA A 135 6.98 8.72 -6.34
C ALA A 135 6.28 10.04 -6.04
N THR A 136 6.36 11.05 -6.90
CA THR A 136 5.55 12.28 -6.74
C THR A 136 4.17 12.14 -7.38
N GLU A 137 4.04 11.34 -8.45
CA GLU A 137 2.76 11.07 -9.10
C GLU A 137 2.12 9.79 -8.57
N GLN A 138 2.28 8.67 -9.28
CA GLN A 138 1.76 7.38 -8.86
C GLN A 138 2.90 6.43 -8.52
N LEU A 139 2.83 5.83 -7.34
CA LEU A 139 3.54 4.61 -6.99
C LEU A 139 2.62 3.41 -7.29
N ALA A 140 2.86 2.72 -8.40
CA ALA A 140 2.09 1.54 -8.82
C ALA A 140 2.90 0.26 -8.54
N LEU A 141 2.38 -0.60 -7.68
CA LEU A 141 2.96 -1.88 -7.32
C LEU A 141 2.04 -3.00 -7.81
N ALA A 142 2.45 -3.77 -8.80
CA ALA A 142 1.82 -5.02 -9.20
C ALA A 142 2.75 -6.15 -8.76
N VAL A 143 2.57 -6.61 -7.52
CA VAL A 143 3.50 -7.53 -6.87
C VAL A 143 2.75 -8.63 -6.15
N THR A 144 3.05 -9.91 -6.42
CA THR A 144 2.37 -11.04 -5.77
C THR A 144 2.49 -11.00 -4.25
N ASP A 145 3.70 -10.87 -3.71
CA ASP A 145 3.97 -10.82 -2.28
C ASP A 145 4.76 -9.57 -1.89
N ILE A 146 4.20 -8.74 -1.01
CA ILE A 146 4.83 -7.51 -0.52
C ILE A 146 5.08 -7.61 0.99
N THR A 147 6.32 -7.37 1.39
CA THR A 147 6.70 -7.03 2.76
C THR A 147 7.19 -5.59 2.78
N ASN A 148 6.48 -4.71 3.49
CA ASN A 148 6.91 -3.33 3.74
C ASN A 148 7.19 -3.13 5.23
N ASP A 149 8.46 -2.96 5.56
CA ASP A 149 8.94 -2.69 6.91
C ASP A 149 9.41 -1.23 7.11
N ALA A 150 9.37 -0.43 6.05
CA ALA A 150 9.81 0.96 6.09
C ALA A 150 8.82 1.90 5.38
N LEU A 151 9.10 2.40 4.17
CA LEU A 151 8.27 3.43 3.54
C LEU A 151 7.88 3.11 2.11
N LEU A 152 6.56 3.09 1.86
CA LEU A 152 5.95 3.25 0.55
C LEU A 152 5.23 4.61 0.53
N TYR A 153 5.65 5.52 -0.34
CA TYR A 153 5.14 6.89 -0.32
C TYR A 153 4.83 7.43 -1.70
N SER A 154 3.75 8.20 -1.81
CA SER A 154 3.60 9.11 -2.93
C SER A 154 2.91 10.42 -2.56
N ASP A 155 3.21 11.51 -3.28
CA ASP A 155 2.46 12.75 -3.07
C ASP A 155 1.01 12.59 -3.58
N ALA A 156 0.79 11.94 -4.73
CA ALA A 156 -0.56 11.81 -5.30
C ALA A 156 -1.22 10.44 -5.00
N SER A 157 -0.61 9.31 -5.39
CA SER A 157 -1.27 8.01 -5.22
C SER A 157 -0.34 6.83 -5.04
N VAL A 158 -0.75 5.88 -4.20
CA VAL A 158 -0.20 4.55 -4.06
C VAL A 158 -1.27 3.54 -4.50
N ALA A 159 -0.98 2.79 -5.55
CA ALA A 159 -1.84 1.71 -6.04
C ALA A 159 -1.09 0.37 -5.89
N ILE A 160 -1.67 -0.56 -5.14
CA ILE A 160 -1.09 -1.86 -4.84
C ILE A 160 -2.07 -2.94 -5.33
N ASP A 161 -1.62 -3.78 -6.25
CA ASP A 161 -2.29 -4.99 -6.72
C ASP A 161 -1.41 -6.19 -6.34
N THR A 162 -1.92 -7.05 -5.47
CA THR A 162 -1.11 -8.05 -4.75
C THR A 162 -1.95 -9.20 -4.26
N ASP A 163 -1.35 -10.37 -4.03
CA ASP A 163 -2.03 -11.50 -3.37
C ASP A 163 -1.82 -11.40 -1.84
N THR A 164 -0.59 -11.12 -1.40
CA THR A 164 -0.26 -10.94 0.02
C THR A 164 0.48 -9.65 0.29
N PHE A 165 -0.01 -8.88 1.27
CA PHE A 165 0.65 -7.65 1.70
C PHE A 165 0.80 -7.60 3.21
N THR A 166 2.05 -7.69 3.66
CA THR A 166 2.45 -7.46 5.06
C THR A 166 3.03 -6.05 5.19
N ASN A 167 2.40 -5.20 6.01
CA ASN A 167 2.85 -3.85 6.30
C ASN A 167 3.19 -3.70 7.79
N THR A 168 4.48 -3.60 8.12
CA THR A 168 4.95 -3.17 9.45
C THR A 168 5.47 -1.73 9.45
N GLY A 169 5.77 -1.19 8.26
CA GLY A 169 6.18 0.19 8.02
C GLY A 169 5.02 1.16 7.82
N THR A 170 5.22 2.13 6.93
CA THR A 170 4.26 3.16 6.55
C THR A 170 3.94 3.07 5.06
N VAL A 171 2.65 3.17 4.75
CA VAL A 171 2.13 3.51 3.42
C VAL A 171 1.43 4.86 3.53
N ALA A 172 1.81 5.82 2.69
CA ALA A 172 1.17 7.14 2.72
C ALA A 172 1.07 7.78 1.32
N ALA A 173 -0.11 8.30 1.00
CA ALA A 173 -0.35 9.16 -0.16
C ALA A 173 -1.68 9.91 0.00
N SER A 174 -2.01 10.86 -0.89
CA SER A 174 -3.39 11.34 -0.96
C SER A 174 -4.34 10.18 -1.27
N ASP A 175 -4.01 9.35 -2.26
CA ASP A 175 -4.84 8.17 -2.60
C ASP A 175 -4.12 6.88 -2.28
N VAL A 176 -4.73 6.00 -1.50
CA VAL A 176 -4.24 4.63 -1.31
C VAL A 176 -5.29 3.64 -1.79
N ALA A 177 -4.94 2.87 -2.81
CA ALA A 177 -5.73 1.74 -3.27
C ALA A 177 -4.94 0.44 -3.05
N VAL A 178 -5.53 -0.51 -2.33
CA VAL A 178 -4.99 -1.87 -2.20
C VAL A 178 -6.06 -2.84 -2.70
N THR A 179 -5.74 -3.56 -3.77
CA THR A 179 -6.68 -4.45 -4.47
C THR A 179 -6.07 -5.84 -4.67
N GLY A 180 -6.92 -6.82 -4.99
CA GLY A 180 -6.47 -8.17 -5.39
C GLY A 180 -6.10 -9.09 -4.22
N PHE A 181 -5.86 -8.54 -3.03
CA PHE A 181 -5.27 -9.30 -1.93
C PHE A 181 -6.16 -10.44 -1.42
N ASP A 182 -5.55 -11.61 -1.25
CA ASP A 182 -6.05 -12.67 -0.40
C ASP A 182 -5.87 -12.28 1.08
N LEU A 183 -4.74 -11.67 1.41
CA LEU A 183 -4.45 -11.18 2.77
C LEU A 183 -3.69 -9.86 2.75
N LEU A 184 -4.29 -8.85 3.40
CA LEU A 184 -3.62 -7.63 3.83
C LEU A 184 -3.44 -7.69 5.36
N GLU A 185 -2.21 -7.89 5.83
CA GLU A 185 -1.85 -7.78 7.23
C GLU A 185 -1.18 -6.43 7.51
N ASN A 186 -1.87 -5.56 8.23
CA ASN A 186 -1.35 -4.27 8.66
C ASN A 186 -1.00 -4.29 10.15
N SER A 187 0.29 -4.20 10.45
CA SER A 187 0.85 -4.00 11.79
C SER A 187 1.55 -2.64 11.95
N GLY A 188 1.70 -1.89 10.87
CA GLY A 188 2.24 -0.54 10.82
C GLY A 188 1.16 0.53 10.60
N ARG A 189 1.45 1.51 9.74
CA ARG A 189 0.54 2.60 9.38
C ARG A 189 0.19 2.58 7.90
N ILE A 190 -1.10 2.72 7.58
CA ILE A 190 -1.58 3.08 6.24
C ILE A 190 -2.37 4.38 6.38
N GLU A 191 -1.98 5.41 5.65
CA GLU A 191 -2.58 6.75 5.69
C GLU A 191 -2.93 7.23 4.28
N SER A 192 -4.18 7.63 4.11
CA SER A 192 -4.70 8.20 2.87
C SER A 192 -5.61 9.38 3.14
N ASP A 193 -5.75 10.29 2.17
CA ASP A 193 -6.93 11.17 2.10
C ASP A 193 -8.13 10.36 1.59
N ARG A 194 -7.91 9.53 0.55
CA ARG A 194 -8.88 8.60 -0.04
C ARG A 194 -8.36 7.18 -0.11
N GLY A 195 -8.99 6.30 0.66
CA GLY A 195 -8.68 4.88 0.77
C GLY A 195 -9.68 4.00 0.01
N ASN A 196 -9.17 3.03 -0.74
CA ASN A 196 -9.96 1.96 -1.36
C ASN A 196 -9.31 0.60 -1.09
N TYR A 197 -10.02 -0.31 -0.45
CA TYR A 197 -9.48 -1.62 -0.06
C TYR A 197 -10.41 -2.71 -0.56
N GLN A 198 -9.92 -3.56 -1.47
CA GLN A 198 -10.70 -4.60 -2.12
C GLN A 198 -9.97 -5.94 -2.11
N GLY A 199 -10.51 -6.94 -1.40
CA GLY A 199 -9.83 -8.23 -1.27
C GLY A 199 -10.58 -9.23 -0.40
N GLN A 200 -9.93 -10.33 -0.03
CA GLN A 200 -10.52 -11.37 0.81
C GLN A 200 -10.42 -11.01 2.29
N GLN A 201 -9.21 -10.91 2.82
CA GLN A 201 -8.97 -10.73 4.26
C GLN A 201 -8.15 -9.49 4.55
N LEU A 202 -8.69 -8.57 5.35
CA LEU A 202 -7.95 -7.45 5.93
C LEU A 202 -7.80 -7.69 7.43
N LEU A 203 -6.56 -7.90 7.86
CA LEU A 203 -6.16 -8.01 9.26
C LEU A 203 -5.41 -6.74 9.68
N ASN A 204 -6.08 -5.86 10.42
CA ASN A 204 -5.44 -4.75 11.10
C ASN A 204 -5.09 -5.18 12.53
N THR A 205 -3.82 -5.50 12.78
CA THR A 205 -3.36 -6.07 14.05
C THR A 205 -3.39 -5.03 15.17
N ALA A 206 -3.06 -5.44 16.40
CA ALA A 206 -3.12 -4.56 17.57
C ALA A 206 -2.25 -3.29 17.48
N THR A 207 -1.17 -3.31 16.69
CA THR A 207 -0.33 -2.13 16.43
C THR A 207 -0.71 -1.42 15.13
N GLY A 208 -1.54 -2.06 14.30
CA GLY A 208 -1.99 -1.56 13.02
C GLY A 208 -2.86 -0.32 13.14
N VAL A 209 -2.54 0.68 12.32
CA VAL A 209 -3.31 1.91 12.18
C VAL A 209 -3.64 2.12 10.71
N LEU A 210 -4.93 2.25 10.39
CA LEU A 210 -5.42 2.65 9.07
C LEU A 210 -6.19 3.96 9.23
N VAL A 211 -5.77 5.00 8.52
CA VAL A 211 -6.39 6.33 8.57
C VAL A 211 -6.81 6.77 7.18
N ASN A 212 -8.07 7.14 7.06
CA ASN A 212 -8.57 7.96 5.97
C ASN A 212 -8.80 9.39 6.50
N ALA A 213 -7.94 10.33 6.11
CA ALA A 213 -7.75 11.62 6.77
C ALA A 213 -8.61 12.75 6.19
N ASP A 214 -9.05 12.65 4.92
CA ASP A 214 -9.86 13.71 4.31
C ASP A 214 -11.21 13.84 5.03
N THR A 215 -11.68 15.07 5.16
CA THR A 215 -13.01 15.44 5.71
C THR A 215 -14.04 15.73 4.61
N GLY A 216 -13.69 15.47 3.35
CA GLY A 216 -14.56 15.58 2.18
C GLY A 216 -15.82 14.70 2.22
N ALA A 217 -16.71 14.90 1.26
CA ALA A 217 -18.02 14.23 1.12
C ALA A 217 -17.93 12.76 0.67
N GLU A 218 -16.78 12.14 0.88
CA GLU A 218 -16.44 10.82 0.37
C GLU A 218 -16.81 9.72 1.36
N THR A 219 -16.93 8.51 0.83
CA THR A 219 -17.16 7.31 1.64
C THR A 219 -15.92 6.45 1.62
N LEU A 220 -15.34 6.20 2.79
CA LEU A 220 -14.37 5.11 2.91
C LEU A 220 -15.13 3.79 2.77
N VAL A 221 -14.79 3.01 1.74
CA VAL A 221 -15.34 1.67 1.53
C VAL A 221 -14.23 0.64 1.75
N LEU A 222 -14.44 -0.26 2.71
CA LEU A 222 -13.64 -1.46 2.87
C LEU A 222 -14.42 -2.64 2.26
N ASP A 223 -14.23 -2.90 0.97
CA ASP A 223 -14.92 -3.98 0.26
C ASP A 223 -14.13 -5.29 0.39
N VAL A 224 -14.22 -5.89 1.58
CA VAL A 224 -13.51 -7.12 1.92
C VAL A 224 -14.46 -8.22 2.36
N ALA A 225 -14.10 -9.49 2.15
CA ALA A 225 -14.92 -10.61 2.62
C ALA A 225 -14.85 -10.78 4.15
N GLN A 226 -13.67 -10.51 4.75
CA GLN A 226 -13.44 -10.56 6.19
C GLN A 226 -12.57 -9.38 6.62
N LEU A 227 -13.08 -8.60 7.57
CA LEU A 227 -12.34 -7.54 8.24
C LEU A 227 -12.10 -7.92 9.70
N THR A 228 -10.83 -8.11 10.08
CA THR A 228 -10.43 -8.27 11.49
C THR A 228 -9.66 -7.05 11.95
N ASN A 229 -10.24 -6.31 12.90
CA ASN A 229 -9.63 -5.13 13.48
C ASN A 229 -9.32 -5.34 14.97
N GLN A 230 -8.04 -5.33 15.29
CA GLN A 230 -7.50 -5.34 16.65
C GLN A 230 -6.82 -4.01 17.01
N GLY A 231 -6.43 -3.22 16.01
CA GLY A 231 -5.81 -1.91 16.16
C GLY A 231 -6.80 -0.76 15.99
N VAL A 232 -6.41 0.26 15.21
CA VAL A 232 -7.23 1.45 14.94
C VAL A 232 -7.58 1.54 13.46
N LEU A 233 -8.88 1.64 13.17
CA LEU A 233 -9.40 2.13 11.89
C LEU A 233 -10.04 3.50 12.13
N HIS A 234 -9.58 4.53 11.41
CA HIS A 234 -10.07 5.89 11.53
C HIS A 234 -10.52 6.42 10.16
N ASN A 235 -11.75 6.90 10.07
CA ASN A 235 -12.26 7.62 8.91
C ASN A 235 -12.71 9.03 9.29
N SER A 236 -12.07 10.03 8.71
CA SER A 236 -12.46 11.44 8.80
C SER A 236 -13.47 11.86 7.74
N SER A 237 -13.61 11.09 6.66
CA SER A 237 -14.48 11.44 5.53
C SER A 237 -15.94 11.30 5.91
N ASP A 238 -16.82 11.91 5.13
CA ASP A 238 -18.24 12.05 5.50
C ASP A 238 -18.91 10.72 5.86
N SER A 239 -18.64 9.64 5.13
CA SER A 239 -19.26 8.33 5.40
C SER A 239 -18.23 7.18 5.45
N MET A 240 -18.63 6.05 6.04
CA MET A 240 -17.83 4.83 6.09
C MET A 240 -18.74 3.61 5.89
N SER A 241 -18.32 2.68 5.03
CA SER A 241 -19.02 1.42 4.78
C SER A 241 -18.04 0.25 4.89
N LEU A 242 -18.43 -0.77 5.63
CA LEU A 242 -17.64 -1.99 5.82
C LEU A 242 -18.33 -3.16 5.12
N GLY A 243 -17.62 -3.80 4.20
CA GLY A 243 -18.04 -5.04 3.55
C GLY A 243 -17.77 -6.27 4.42
N GLY A 244 -18.41 -7.38 4.05
CA GLY A 244 -18.14 -8.71 4.59
C GLY A 244 -18.44 -8.90 6.08
N ASP A 245 -17.82 -9.93 6.64
CA ASP A 245 -17.84 -10.19 8.09
C ASP A 245 -16.87 -9.27 8.82
N LEU A 246 -17.33 -8.60 9.87
CA LEU A 246 -16.54 -7.75 10.75
C LEU A 246 -16.24 -8.45 12.07
N ARG A 247 -14.97 -8.62 12.42
CA ARG A 247 -14.49 -8.91 13.77
C ARG A 247 -13.74 -7.71 14.32
N ASN A 248 -14.28 -7.07 15.35
CA ASN A 248 -13.68 -5.91 15.99
C ASN A 248 -13.40 -6.16 17.46
N SER A 249 -12.12 -6.16 17.83
CA SER A 249 -11.65 -6.10 19.22
C SER A 249 -10.81 -4.84 19.50
N GLY A 250 -10.56 -4.02 18.47
CA GLY A 250 -9.87 -2.75 18.55
C GLY A 250 -10.80 -1.54 18.54
N GLN A 251 -10.35 -0.46 17.90
CA GLN A 251 -11.09 0.78 17.72
C GLN A 251 -11.48 0.98 16.27
N LEU A 252 -12.76 1.24 16.04
CA LEU A 252 -13.28 1.76 14.78
C LEU A 252 -13.88 3.13 15.02
N ILE A 253 -13.32 4.14 14.37
CA ILE A 253 -13.66 5.55 14.58
C ILE A 253 -14.11 6.14 13.25
N HIS A 254 -15.37 6.54 13.18
CA HIS A 254 -15.90 7.35 12.10
C HIS A 254 -16.12 8.77 12.61
N ALA A 255 -15.22 9.68 12.28
CA ALA A 255 -15.28 11.10 12.68
C ALA A 255 -16.11 11.97 11.72
N GLY A 256 -16.52 11.41 10.58
CA GLY A 256 -17.40 12.07 9.60
C GLY A 256 -18.79 12.36 10.14
N SER A 257 -19.48 13.29 9.48
CA SER A 257 -20.85 13.71 9.84
C SER A 257 -21.96 12.84 9.25
N GLY A 258 -21.64 12.03 8.24
CA GLY A 258 -22.56 11.20 7.49
C GLY A 258 -22.79 9.84 8.17
N GLN A 259 -22.85 8.78 7.38
CA GLN A 259 -23.26 7.45 7.87
C GLN A 259 -22.07 6.50 8.02
N LEU A 260 -21.99 5.87 9.19
CA LEU A 260 -21.31 4.59 9.36
C LEU A 260 -22.29 3.44 9.11
N LEU A 261 -22.09 2.70 8.02
CA LEU A 261 -22.88 1.53 7.65
C LEU A 261 -22.20 0.23 8.08
N LEU A 262 -22.90 -0.59 8.86
CA LEU A 262 -22.42 -1.86 9.41
C LEU A 262 -23.34 -3.02 9.05
N GLY A 263 -22.75 -4.15 8.67
CA GLY A 263 -23.47 -5.42 8.49
C GLY A 263 -24.38 -5.46 7.26
N ASN A 264 -24.19 -4.56 6.30
CA ASN A 264 -24.88 -4.63 5.02
C ASN A 264 -24.47 -5.87 4.20
N GLN A 265 -23.25 -6.40 4.40
CA GLN A 265 -22.71 -7.54 3.64
C GLN A 265 -22.07 -8.65 4.49
N GLY A 266 -22.49 -8.82 5.74
CA GLY A 266 -21.97 -9.89 6.60
C GLY A 266 -22.32 -9.71 8.07
N THR A 267 -21.73 -10.53 8.91
CA THR A 267 -21.97 -10.54 10.36
C THR A 267 -21.10 -9.50 11.08
N ILE A 268 -21.56 -9.06 12.25
CA ILE A 268 -20.79 -8.16 13.12
C ILE A 268 -20.49 -8.90 14.42
N ASP A 269 -19.21 -9.06 14.73
CA ASP A 269 -18.70 -9.53 16.01
C ASP A 269 -17.80 -8.45 16.62
N ASN A 270 -18.38 -7.65 17.52
CA ASN A 270 -17.69 -6.59 18.23
C ASN A 270 -17.32 -7.10 19.63
N ASN A 271 -16.33 -7.98 19.72
CA ASN A 271 -15.94 -8.64 20.97
C ASN A 271 -14.91 -7.81 21.76
N GLY A 272 -15.40 -6.92 22.63
CA GLY A 272 -14.57 -6.04 23.46
C GLY A 272 -14.04 -4.80 22.75
N GLY A 273 -14.33 -4.66 21.45
CA GLY A 273 -13.99 -3.49 20.66
C GLY A 273 -14.94 -2.31 20.89
N ARG A 274 -14.48 -1.14 20.44
CA ARG A 274 -15.27 0.11 20.40
C ARG A 274 -15.50 0.51 18.95
N ILE A 275 -16.76 0.70 18.59
CA ILE A 275 -17.19 1.31 17.34
C ILE A 275 -17.81 2.66 17.70
N ALA A 276 -17.30 3.76 17.17
CA ALA A 276 -17.78 5.10 17.49
C ALA A 276 -17.95 5.94 16.22
N SER A 277 -19.10 6.60 16.11
CA SER A 277 -19.42 7.51 15.02
C SER A 277 -19.76 8.90 15.55
N ALA A 278 -19.18 9.95 14.96
CA ALA A 278 -19.63 11.34 15.13
C ALA A 278 -20.88 11.65 14.28
N GLY A 279 -21.14 10.81 13.29
CA GLY A 279 -22.31 10.83 12.42
C GLY A 279 -23.43 9.91 12.89
N ASP A 280 -24.22 9.48 11.92
CA ASP A 280 -25.23 8.44 12.09
C ASP A 280 -24.59 7.05 12.05
N VAL A 281 -25.21 6.09 12.73
CA VAL A 281 -24.88 4.66 12.61
C VAL A 281 -26.08 3.90 12.07
N ARG A 282 -25.89 3.16 10.98
CA ARG A 282 -26.88 2.25 10.43
C ARG A 282 -26.39 0.81 10.54
N ILE A 283 -27.16 -0.03 11.22
CA ILE A 283 -26.85 -1.45 11.44
C ILE A 283 -27.88 -2.31 10.70
N GLU A 284 -27.41 -3.15 9.78
CA GLU A 284 -28.27 -4.01 8.95
C GLU A 284 -28.17 -5.50 9.30
N ASN A 285 -27.35 -5.87 10.31
CA ASN A 285 -27.22 -7.24 10.80
C ASN A 285 -27.16 -7.32 12.34
N SER A 286 -27.14 -8.54 12.87
CA SER A 286 -26.95 -8.79 14.30
C SER A 286 -25.56 -8.35 14.74
N VAL A 287 -25.49 -7.80 15.95
CA VAL A 287 -24.26 -7.35 16.61
C VAL A 287 -23.97 -8.30 17.75
N ASN A 288 -22.95 -9.13 17.56
CA ASN A 288 -22.47 -10.07 18.56
C ASN A 288 -21.28 -9.49 19.34
N GLY A 289 -20.93 -10.10 20.46
CA GLY A 289 -19.77 -9.72 21.27
C GLY A 289 -20.07 -8.62 22.30
N ALA A 290 -19.30 -8.60 23.39
CA ALA A 290 -19.52 -7.72 24.54
C ALA A 290 -18.88 -6.31 24.38
N GLY A 291 -18.75 -5.82 23.15
CA GLY A 291 -18.22 -4.48 22.83
C GLY A 291 -19.29 -3.39 22.83
N SER A 292 -18.89 -2.19 22.38
CA SER A 292 -19.77 -1.01 22.30
C SER A 292 -19.88 -0.45 20.88
N VAL A 293 -21.07 0.03 20.54
CA VAL A 293 -21.36 0.83 19.34
C VAL A 293 -22.00 2.14 19.79
N TYR A 294 -21.32 3.25 19.50
CA TYR A 294 -21.72 4.61 19.86
C TYR A 294 -22.03 5.43 18.61
N ALA A 295 -23.15 6.15 18.62
CA ALA A 295 -23.49 7.16 17.62
C ALA A 295 -23.72 8.52 18.30
N LYS A 296 -23.05 9.57 17.82
CA LYS A 296 -23.30 10.93 18.32
C LYS A 296 -24.61 11.50 17.78
N GLN A 297 -24.97 11.20 16.53
CA GLN A 297 -26.23 11.65 15.95
C GLN A 297 -27.32 10.61 16.20
N SER A 298 -27.71 9.82 15.19
CA SER A 298 -28.76 8.83 15.34
C SER A 298 -28.23 7.41 15.14
N MET A 299 -28.96 6.44 15.66
CA MET A 299 -28.71 5.01 15.41
C MET A 299 -29.95 4.36 14.81
N THR A 300 -29.78 3.68 13.68
CA THR A 300 -30.85 2.94 12.99
C THR A 300 -30.54 1.45 12.96
N LEU A 301 -31.46 0.63 13.50
CA LEU A 301 -31.42 -0.83 13.50
C LEU A 301 -32.40 -1.36 12.44
N ALA A 302 -31.89 -1.66 11.24
CA ALA A 302 -32.70 -1.88 10.04
C ALA A 302 -32.38 -3.17 9.30
N ARG A 303 -32.19 -4.27 10.04
CA ARG A 303 -32.05 -5.60 9.43
C ARG A 303 -33.25 -5.92 8.55
N SER A 304 -33.00 -6.16 7.25
CA SER A 304 -34.05 -6.38 6.25
C SER A 304 -34.77 -7.72 6.40
N ASN A 305 -34.06 -8.77 6.85
CA ASN A 305 -34.59 -10.12 6.97
C ASN A 305 -34.26 -10.76 8.32
N GLY A 306 -35.28 -11.23 9.04
CA GLY A 306 -35.13 -11.93 10.32
C GLY A 306 -35.02 -10.98 11.52
N THR A 307 -34.60 -11.54 12.65
CA THR A 307 -34.44 -10.80 13.91
C THR A 307 -33.00 -10.31 14.05
N LEU A 308 -32.82 -9.03 14.37
CA LEU A 308 -31.54 -8.48 14.80
C LEU A 308 -31.30 -8.92 16.25
N VAL A 309 -30.20 -9.62 16.48
CA VAL A 309 -29.75 -9.98 17.83
C VAL A 309 -28.72 -8.97 18.29
N ASN A 310 -28.90 -8.43 19.49
CA ASN A 310 -27.94 -7.54 20.13
C ASN A 310 -27.36 -8.17 21.39
N ASN A 311 -26.03 -8.36 21.40
CA ASN A 311 -25.26 -8.79 22.56
C ASN A 311 -24.24 -7.73 23.01
N SER A 312 -24.27 -6.55 22.38
CA SER A 312 -23.35 -5.43 22.64
C SER A 312 -24.05 -4.28 23.38
N GLU A 313 -23.27 -3.30 23.83
CA GLU A 313 -23.77 -1.99 24.24
C GLU A 313 -24.01 -1.13 23.00
N LEU A 314 -25.28 -0.82 22.70
CA LEU A 314 -25.67 0.09 21.64
C LEU A 314 -26.15 1.39 22.28
N TYR A 315 -25.53 2.51 21.92
CA TYR A 315 -25.86 3.81 22.51
C TYR A 315 -25.85 4.92 21.46
N THR A 316 -26.78 5.86 21.60
CA THR A 316 -26.84 7.06 20.76
C THR A 316 -27.21 8.28 21.59
N GLU A 317 -26.62 9.44 21.30
CA GLU A 317 -27.02 10.71 21.93
C GLU A 317 -28.30 11.30 21.32
N GLY A 318 -28.57 11.00 20.05
CA GLY A 318 -29.82 11.36 19.36
C GLY A 318 -30.85 10.25 19.33
N THR A 319 -31.45 10.01 18.16
CA THR A 319 -32.59 9.09 18.06
C THR A 319 -32.14 7.65 17.79
N MET A 320 -32.65 6.71 18.58
CA MET A 320 -32.58 5.29 18.25
C MET A 320 -33.85 4.86 17.50
N GLN A 321 -33.71 4.52 16.22
CA GLN A 321 -34.79 4.00 15.38
C GLN A 321 -34.63 2.48 15.21
N VAL A 322 -35.64 1.73 15.62
CA VAL A 322 -35.70 0.27 15.41
C VAL A 322 -36.75 -0.03 14.36
N SER A 323 -36.31 -0.44 13.17
CA SER A 323 -37.17 -0.78 12.03
C SER A 323 -37.13 -2.27 11.67
N SER A 324 -36.56 -3.09 12.55
CA SER A 324 -36.45 -4.54 12.43
C SER A 324 -36.96 -5.24 13.70
N ALA A 325 -37.29 -6.53 13.61
CA ALA A 325 -37.54 -7.32 14.81
C ALA A 325 -36.24 -7.39 15.63
N LEU A 326 -36.29 -7.04 16.92
CA LEU A 326 -35.12 -6.93 17.78
C LEU A 326 -35.18 -7.92 18.95
N ASN A 327 -34.08 -8.61 19.19
CA ASN A 327 -33.89 -9.47 20.35
C ASN A 327 -32.61 -9.04 21.09
N ASN A 328 -32.79 -8.35 22.21
CA ASN A 328 -31.68 -7.88 23.04
C ASN A 328 -31.22 -8.99 24.01
N GLN A 329 -30.25 -9.81 23.61
CA GLN A 329 -29.77 -10.97 24.37
C GLN A 329 -28.55 -10.62 25.22
N GLY A 330 -28.79 -9.83 26.28
CA GLY A 330 -27.75 -9.43 27.22
C GLY A 330 -26.95 -8.19 26.82
N GLY A 331 -27.27 -7.58 25.68
CA GLY A 331 -26.80 -6.25 25.33
C GLY A 331 -27.55 -5.13 26.06
N SER A 332 -27.13 -3.89 25.81
CA SER A 332 -27.79 -2.65 26.27
C SER A 332 -28.24 -1.80 25.09
N LEU A 333 -29.33 -1.05 25.27
CA LEU A 333 -29.93 -0.11 24.30
C LEU A 333 -30.25 1.21 25.02
#